data_AF-A0A514XJ11-F1
#
_entry.id   AF-A0A514XJ11-F1
#
_cell.length_a   1.000
_cell.length_b   1.000
_cell.length_c   1.000
_cell.angle_alpha   90.00
_cell.angle_beta   90.00
_cell.angle_gamma   90.00
#
_symmetry.space_group_name_H-M   'P 1'
#
loop_
_entity.id
_entity.type
_entity.pdbx_description
1 polymer ?
#
loop_
_entity_poly.entity_id
_entity_poly.type
_entity_poly.pdbx_seq_one_letter_code
_entity_poly.pdbx_strand_id
1 'polypeptide(L)'
;MSLPKTAKEALYEGRYSDALVLLDAQLKATPQDIEALCDRALCWHQLGLPQELDRDLHQAHQLLTGHDLAARENFSHFIFVAKLMEEKGLYSEAIQLLSVIWDEPLSIKQMQMLKIQQLRLATETRDLPLIKSLYASVVAGTNHSLNFEIEREHALMLADFVIFGFEQALERYQMALTHDLSAADISFLKGEIMELAILSKNFEVIASLNPDSALEGEYEKLQAAMGLAFINKAQDFEFSTLRLEKTLSLVSMLRVLRQAVLLFPQSPLRESRLERFKFHVQRLTHKTVQENFLAPLYLNNIPSKVIAQADRQTVTINGSEKIFKSKLFWQLLPLFSADSKEVAFDDVITALYEETPNIQHFDRLRVGLTRLNKDIEMHFNIKSFFKLSKTKLSLLIPITITAEVAE
;
A
#
# COMPACT_ATOMS: atom_id res chain seq x y z
N MET A 1 -32.06 23.60 21.44
CA MET A 1 -32.12 22.31 20.72
C MET A 1 -32.48 21.21 21.72
N SER A 2 -33.32 20.25 21.35
CA SER A 2 -33.70 19.13 22.22
C SER A 2 -32.59 18.08 22.30
N LEU A 3 -32.45 17.45 23.47
CA LEU A 3 -31.55 16.30 23.63
C LEU A 3 -32.03 15.13 22.74
N PRO A 4 -31.12 14.33 22.15
CA PRO A 4 -31.50 13.19 21.33
C PRO A 4 -32.14 12.13 22.23
N LYS A 5 -33.14 11.42 21.72
CA LYS A 5 -33.82 10.36 22.49
C LYS A 5 -33.13 9.01 22.33
N THR A 6 -32.34 8.83 21.26
CA THR A 6 -31.59 7.61 20.98
C THR A 6 -30.18 7.90 20.48
N ALA A 7 -29.28 6.92 20.61
CA ALA A 7 -27.92 7.03 20.06
C ALA A 7 -27.93 7.23 18.53
N LYS A 8 -28.81 6.53 17.81
CA LYS A 8 -28.95 6.67 16.35
C LYS A 8 -29.37 8.07 15.93
N GLU A 9 -30.33 8.69 16.63
CA GLU A 9 -30.71 10.09 16.37
C GLU A 9 -29.51 11.04 16.55
N ALA A 10 -28.74 10.87 17.63
CA ALA A 10 -27.55 11.66 17.88
C ALA A 10 -26.49 11.48 16.79
N LEU A 11 -26.28 10.24 16.32
CA LEU A 11 -25.38 9.91 15.21
C LEU A 11 -25.79 10.61 13.91
N TYR A 12 -27.07 10.52 13.51
CA TYR A 12 -27.57 11.14 12.28
C TYR A 12 -27.45 12.68 12.32
N GLU A 13 -27.53 13.28 13.50
CA GLU A 13 -27.36 14.73 13.69
C GLU A 13 -25.89 15.15 13.88
N GLY A 14 -24.93 14.22 13.81
CA GLY A 14 -23.50 14.49 14.00
C GLY A 14 -23.11 14.83 15.45
N ARG A 15 -24.00 14.55 16.42
CA ARG A 15 -23.76 14.78 17.85
C ARG A 15 -23.03 13.58 18.47
N TYR A 16 -21.82 13.32 17.99
CA TYR A 16 -21.05 12.13 18.36
C TYR A 16 -20.80 12.02 19.87
N SER A 17 -20.49 13.12 20.55
CA SER A 17 -20.29 13.12 22.01
C SER A 17 -21.56 12.74 22.79
N ASP A 18 -22.74 13.16 22.33
CA ASP A 18 -24.02 12.80 22.95
C ASP A 18 -24.34 11.32 22.69
N ALA A 19 -24.09 10.85 21.47
CA ALA A 19 -24.26 9.45 21.09
C ALA A 19 -23.42 8.51 21.97
N LEU A 20 -22.16 8.89 22.25
CA LEU A 20 -21.25 8.11 23.09
C LEU A 20 -21.79 7.86 24.50
N VAL A 21 -22.40 8.87 25.12
CA VAL A 21 -22.98 8.71 26.48
C VAL A 21 -24.09 7.65 26.47
N LEU A 22 -24.92 7.65 25.42
CA LEU A 22 -26.02 6.70 25.26
C LEU A 22 -25.49 5.28 24.94
N LEU A 23 -24.50 5.17 24.04
CA LEU A 23 -23.88 3.91 23.65
C LEU A 23 -23.09 3.27 24.80
N ASP A 24 -22.44 4.07 25.64
CA ASP A 24 -21.76 3.59 26.85
C ASP A 24 -22.75 2.99 27.85
N ALA A 25 -23.93 3.60 28.01
CA ALA A 25 -24.98 3.04 28.86
C ALA A 25 -25.51 1.71 28.29
N GLN A 26 -25.71 1.65 26.97
CA GLN A 26 -26.16 0.43 26.27
C GLN A 26 -25.13 -0.70 26.39
N LEU A 27 -23.85 -0.42 26.15
CA LEU A 27 -22.76 -1.41 26.25
C LEU A 27 -22.43 -1.82 27.68
N LYS A 28 -22.75 -1.00 28.69
CA LYS A 28 -22.72 -1.44 30.09
C LYS A 28 -23.79 -2.48 30.39
N ALA A 29 -24.97 -2.35 29.78
CA ALA A 29 -26.07 -3.31 29.95
C ALA A 29 -25.85 -4.57 29.10
N THR A 30 -25.40 -4.41 27.86
CA THR A 30 -25.18 -5.49 26.89
C THR A 30 -23.80 -5.34 26.24
N PRO A 31 -22.73 -5.87 26.87
CA PRO A 31 -21.35 -5.67 26.37
C PRO A 31 -21.04 -6.31 25.02
N GLN A 32 -21.86 -7.25 24.56
CA GLN A 32 -21.68 -7.97 23.29
C GLN A 32 -22.59 -7.44 22.17
N ASP A 33 -23.19 -6.27 22.36
CA ASP A 33 -24.02 -5.63 21.35
C ASP A 33 -23.15 -5.11 20.20
N ILE A 34 -23.12 -5.86 19.09
CA ILE A 34 -22.31 -5.57 17.91
C ILE A 34 -22.72 -4.23 17.28
N GLU A 35 -24.02 -3.95 17.23
CA GLU A 35 -24.52 -2.70 16.64
C GLU A 35 -24.03 -1.51 17.47
N ALA A 36 -24.19 -1.57 18.80
CA ALA A 36 -23.72 -0.51 19.68
C ALA A 36 -22.18 -0.34 19.64
N LEU A 37 -21.42 -1.43 19.49
CA LEU A 37 -19.96 -1.36 19.30
C LEU A 37 -19.60 -0.67 17.98
N CYS A 38 -20.28 -1.00 16.88
CA CYS A 38 -20.03 -0.37 15.58
C CYS A 38 -20.38 1.12 15.60
N ASP A 39 -21.53 1.46 16.17
CA ASP A 39 -22.00 2.84 16.33
C ASP A 39 -21.04 3.67 17.21
N ARG A 40 -20.49 3.06 18.28
CA ARG A 40 -19.50 3.73 19.14
C ARG A 40 -18.15 3.88 18.45
N ALA A 41 -17.72 2.87 17.68
CA ALA A 41 -16.53 2.95 16.84
C ALA A 41 -16.66 4.08 15.80
N LEU A 42 -17.83 4.26 15.18
CA LEU A 42 -18.08 5.39 14.28
C LEU A 42 -17.90 6.74 15.00
N CYS A 43 -18.41 6.87 16.23
CA CYS A 43 -18.20 8.10 17.01
C CYS A 43 -16.72 8.36 17.28
N TRP A 44 -15.96 7.35 17.71
CA TRP A 44 -14.52 7.49 17.95
C TRP A 44 -13.76 7.88 16.69
N HIS A 45 -14.13 7.28 15.56
CA HIS A 45 -13.58 7.63 14.27
C HIS A 45 -13.82 9.10 13.93
N GLN A 46 -15.07 9.58 14.04
CA GLN A 46 -15.44 10.96 13.73
C GLN A 46 -14.83 11.99 14.69
N LEU A 47 -14.56 11.60 15.94
CA LEU A 47 -13.91 12.44 16.94
C LEU A 47 -12.36 12.38 16.90
N GLY A 48 -11.78 11.54 16.05
CA GLY A 48 -10.33 11.38 15.95
C GLY A 48 -9.71 10.77 17.21
N LEU A 49 -10.38 9.80 17.83
CA LEU A 49 -9.96 9.09 19.04
C LEU A 49 -9.50 7.66 18.70
N PRO A 50 -8.25 7.47 18.24
CA PRO A 50 -7.81 6.23 17.60
C PRO A 50 -7.65 5.04 18.56
N GLN A 51 -7.34 5.28 19.84
CA GLN A 51 -7.12 4.20 20.82
C GLN A 51 -8.44 3.53 21.20
N GLU A 52 -9.47 4.33 21.40
CA GLU A 52 -10.83 3.92 21.71
C GLU A 52 -11.45 3.20 20.51
N LEU A 53 -11.25 3.74 19.30
CA LEU A 53 -11.60 3.09 18.05
C LEU A 53 -10.98 1.69 17.96
N ASP A 54 -9.68 1.55 18.24
CA ASP A 54 -8.99 0.26 18.15
C ASP A 54 -9.53 -0.79 19.11
N ARG A 55 -9.84 -0.38 20.34
CA ARG A 55 -10.45 -1.27 21.32
C ARG A 55 -11.80 -1.79 20.84
N ASP A 56 -12.67 -0.89 20.39
CA ASP A 56 -14.03 -1.25 19.98
C ASP A 56 -14.04 -2.04 18.66
N LEU A 57 -13.16 -1.70 17.72
CA LEU A 57 -12.97 -2.43 16.47
C LEU A 57 -12.47 -3.86 16.73
N HIS A 58 -11.51 -4.03 17.65
CA HIS A 58 -11.02 -5.35 18.04
C HIS A 58 -12.13 -6.21 18.65
N GLN A 59 -12.94 -5.63 19.53
CA GLN A 59 -14.06 -6.33 20.15
C GLN A 59 -15.13 -6.72 19.13
N ALA A 60 -15.52 -5.79 18.25
CA ALA A 60 -16.48 -6.07 17.18
C ALA A 60 -15.98 -7.18 16.25
N HIS A 61 -14.70 -7.15 15.86
CA HIS A 61 -14.09 -8.19 15.05
C HIS A 61 -14.13 -9.57 15.73
N GLN A 62 -13.81 -9.66 17.03
CA GLN A 62 -13.88 -10.92 17.77
C GLN A 62 -15.31 -11.49 17.80
N LEU A 63 -16.32 -10.65 18.00
CA LEU A 63 -17.71 -11.08 18.00
C LEU A 63 -18.18 -11.53 16.61
N LEU A 64 -17.78 -10.79 15.56
CA LEU A 64 -18.15 -11.11 14.18
C LEU A 64 -17.51 -12.41 13.67
N THR A 65 -16.33 -12.76 14.18
CA THR A 65 -15.61 -14.00 13.80
C THR A 65 -15.94 -15.20 14.69
N GLY A 66 -16.85 -15.03 15.66
CA GLY A 66 -17.31 -16.11 16.53
C GLY A 66 -18.19 -17.14 15.80
N HIS A 67 -18.11 -18.41 16.23
CA HIS A 67 -19.00 -19.46 15.76
C HIS A 67 -20.43 -19.18 16.24
N ASP A 68 -21.43 -19.24 15.34
CA ASP A 68 -22.88 -19.06 15.60
C ASP A 68 -23.46 -17.64 15.37
N LEU A 69 -22.72 -16.74 14.69
CA LEU A 69 -23.29 -15.45 14.30
C LEU A 69 -24.11 -15.56 12.99
N ALA A 70 -25.35 -15.07 13.01
CA ALA A 70 -26.17 -14.94 11.81
C ALA A 70 -25.57 -13.89 10.84
N ALA A 71 -24.74 -14.35 9.90
CA ALA A 71 -24.01 -13.52 8.96
C ALA A 71 -24.92 -12.60 8.11
N ARG A 72 -26.10 -13.11 7.72
CA ARG A 72 -27.07 -12.34 6.93
C ARG A 72 -27.61 -11.12 7.69
N GLU A 73 -27.85 -11.27 8.98
CA GLU A 73 -28.39 -10.20 9.86
C GLU A 73 -27.31 -9.18 10.23
N ASN A 74 -26.05 -9.64 10.29
CA ASN A 74 -24.90 -8.81 10.66
C ASN A 74 -24.08 -8.31 9.47
N PHE A 75 -24.55 -8.54 8.23
CA PHE A 75 -23.78 -8.25 7.01
C PHE A 75 -23.26 -6.81 6.96
N SER A 76 -24.09 -5.83 7.33
CA SER A 76 -23.67 -4.42 7.37
C SER A 76 -22.52 -4.17 8.35
N HIS A 77 -22.50 -4.87 9.48
CA HIS A 77 -21.44 -4.78 10.47
C HIS A 77 -20.13 -5.39 9.96
N PHE A 78 -20.17 -6.52 9.24
CA PHE A 78 -19.00 -7.07 8.56
C PHE A 78 -18.40 -6.07 7.57
N ILE A 79 -19.22 -5.48 6.71
CA ILE A 79 -18.75 -4.47 5.74
C ILE A 79 -18.20 -3.24 6.45
N PHE A 80 -18.88 -2.75 7.49
CA PHE A 80 -18.45 -1.58 8.26
C PHE A 80 -17.09 -1.79 8.94
N VAL A 81 -16.93 -2.89 9.67
CA VAL A 81 -15.67 -3.23 10.34
C VAL A 81 -14.54 -3.42 9.32
N ALA A 82 -14.82 -4.08 8.20
CA ALA A 82 -13.83 -4.25 7.13
C ALA A 82 -13.38 -2.91 6.53
N LYS A 83 -14.29 -1.96 6.32
CA LYS A 83 -13.96 -0.61 5.85
C LYS A 83 -13.11 0.18 6.84
N LEU A 84 -13.41 0.13 8.14
CA LEU A 84 -12.58 0.77 9.15
C LEU A 84 -11.20 0.11 9.25
N MET A 85 -11.11 -1.21 9.11
CA MET A 85 -9.84 -1.93 9.02
C MET A 85 -9.03 -1.48 7.80
N GLU A 86 -9.68 -1.30 6.66
CA GLU A 86 -9.06 -0.80 5.43
C GLU A 86 -8.50 0.63 5.60
N GLU A 87 -9.25 1.54 6.21
CA GLU A 87 -8.79 2.91 6.50
C GLU A 87 -7.56 2.96 7.43
N LYS A 88 -7.36 1.88 8.19
CA LYS A 88 -6.19 1.64 9.04
C LYS A 88 -5.08 0.84 8.35
N GLY A 89 -5.29 0.38 7.12
CA GLY A 89 -4.35 -0.44 6.36
C GLY A 89 -4.31 -1.92 6.76
N LEU A 90 -5.27 -2.39 7.57
CA LEU A 90 -5.41 -3.79 8.02
C LEU A 90 -6.11 -4.65 6.95
N TYR A 91 -5.56 -4.64 5.73
CA TYR A 91 -6.20 -5.25 4.56
C TYR A 91 -6.36 -6.77 4.69
N SER A 92 -5.37 -7.45 5.27
CA SER A 92 -5.39 -8.91 5.39
C SER A 92 -6.45 -9.39 6.38
N GLU A 93 -6.57 -8.68 7.50
CA GLU A 93 -7.60 -8.90 8.53
C GLU A 93 -8.99 -8.57 7.98
N ALA A 94 -9.13 -7.48 7.22
CA ALA A 94 -10.38 -7.15 6.54
C ALA A 94 -10.80 -8.25 5.55
N ILE A 95 -9.87 -8.77 4.74
CA ILE A 95 -10.15 -9.90 3.83
C ILE A 95 -10.58 -11.14 4.62
N GLN A 96 -9.84 -11.50 5.68
CA GLN A 96 -10.16 -12.65 6.53
C GLN A 96 -11.57 -12.52 7.15
N LEU A 97 -11.89 -11.36 7.69
CA LEU A 97 -13.21 -11.05 8.24
C LEU A 97 -14.31 -11.27 7.19
N LEU A 98 -14.14 -10.74 5.98
CA LEU A 98 -15.12 -10.88 4.90
C LEU A 98 -15.20 -12.32 4.37
N SER A 99 -14.12 -13.09 4.43
CA SER A 99 -14.12 -14.51 4.04
C SER A 99 -14.95 -15.38 4.98
N VAL A 100 -15.17 -14.98 6.24
CA VAL A 100 -16.02 -15.73 7.18
C VAL A 100 -17.44 -15.90 6.65
N ILE A 101 -17.96 -14.90 5.93
CA ILE A 101 -19.34 -14.87 5.47
C ILE A 101 -19.52 -15.28 4.00
N TRP A 102 -18.49 -15.87 3.39
CA TRP A 102 -18.49 -16.21 1.96
C TRP A 102 -19.48 -17.32 1.61
N ASP A 103 -19.56 -18.36 2.44
CA ASP A 103 -20.41 -19.53 2.22
C ASP A 103 -21.81 -19.39 2.86
N GLU A 104 -22.10 -18.22 3.43
CA GLU A 104 -23.35 -17.94 4.12
C GLU A 104 -24.49 -17.64 3.14
N PRO A 105 -25.76 -17.89 3.52
CA PRO A 105 -26.92 -17.68 2.65
C PRO A 105 -27.29 -16.18 2.52
N LEU A 106 -26.41 -15.43 1.86
CA LEU A 106 -26.55 -14.01 1.57
C LEU A 106 -27.54 -13.76 0.41
N SER A 107 -28.23 -12.63 0.44
CA SER A 107 -28.96 -12.17 -0.74
C SER A 107 -28.02 -11.87 -1.91
N ILE A 108 -28.53 -11.91 -3.14
CA ILE A 108 -27.74 -11.58 -4.36
C ILE A 108 -27.05 -10.21 -4.20
N LYS A 109 -27.75 -9.22 -3.65
CA LYS A 109 -27.21 -7.88 -3.39
C LYS A 109 -26.06 -7.90 -2.38
N GLN A 110 -26.22 -8.62 -1.28
CA GLN A 110 -25.17 -8.75 -0.25
C GLN A 110 -23.95 -9.48 -0.80
N MET A 111 -24.15 -10.57 -1.53
CA MET A 111 -23.06 -11.33 -2.16
C MET A 111 -22.27 -10.47 -3.17
N GLN A 112 -22.97 -9.65 -3.96
CA GLN A 112 -22.29 -8.73 -4.89
C GLN A 112 -21.49 -7.65 -4.17
N MET A 113 -22.06 -7.05 -3.11
CA MET A 113 -21.33 -6.09 -2.27
C MET A 113 -20.10 -6.73 -1.63
N LEU A 114 -20.22 -7.95 -1.09
CA LEU A 114 -19.11 -8.70 -0.51
C LEU A 114 -17.96 -8.86 -1.52
N LYS A 115 -18.28 -9.30 -2.73
CA LYS A 115 -17.32 -9.49 -3.82
C LYS A 115 -16.63 -8.19 -4.25
N ILE A 116 -17.37 -7.09 -4.31
CA ILE A 116 -16.80 -5.76 -4.61
C ILE A 116 -15.78 -5.37 -3.54
N GLN A 117 -16.14 -5.48 -2.26
CA GLN A 117 -15.24 -5.11 -1.16
C GLN A 117 -14.01 -6.02 -1.11
N GLN A 118 -14.17 -7.33 -1.31
CA GLN A 118 -13.04 -8.25 -1.39
C GLN A 118 -12.17 -8.01 -2.63
N LEU A 119 -12.74 -7.67 -3.79
CA LEU A 119 -11.96 -7.31 -4.98
C LEU A 119 -11.12 -6.07 -4.71
N ARG A 120 -11.70 -5.03 -4.09
CA ARG A 120 -10.96 -3.82 -3.70
C ARG A 120 -9.79 -4.16 -2.77
N LEU A 121 -10.07 -4.87 -1.67
CA LEU A 121 -9.04 -5.25 -0.70
C LEU A 121 -7.95 -6.14 -1.33
N ALA A 122 -8.34 -7.13 -2.15
CA ALA A 122 -7.40 -8.00 -2.85
C ALA A 122 -6.50 -7.22 -3.82
N THR A 123 -7.04 -6.16 -4.42
CA THR A 123 -6.30 -5.27 -5.30
C THR A 123 -5.27 -4.45 -4.53
N GLU A 124 -5.66 -3.91 -3.36
CA GLU A 124 -4.73 -3.25 -2.45
C GLU A 124 -3.59 -4.19 -2.05
N THR A 125 -3.88 -5.45 -1.72
CA THR A 125 -2.85 -6.45 -1.36
C THR A 125 -2.16 -7.10 -2.56
N ARG A 126 -2.52 -6.73 -3.80
CA ARG A 126 -2.03 -7.34 -5.06
C ARG A 126 -2.16 -8.87 -5.09
N ASP A 127 -3.21 -9.41 -4.50
CA ASP A 127 -3.52 -10.85 -4.54
C ASP A 127 -4.12 -11.22 -5.91
N LEU A 128 -3.24 -11.42 -6.90
CA LEU A 128 -3.62 -11.73 -8.28
C LEU A 128 -4.55 -12.95 -8.41
N PRO A 129 -4.34 -14.07 -7.70
CA PRO A 129 -5.29 -15.18 -7.68
C PRO A 129 -6.71 -14.76 -7.26
N LEU A 130 -6.84 -14.06 -6.13
CA LEU A 130 -8.15 -13.65 -5.62
C LEU A 130 -8.82 -12.63 -6.54
N ILE A 131 -8.06 -11.63 -7.02
CA ILE A 131 -8.53 -10.65 -8.02
C ILE A 131 -9.13 -11.35 -9.23
N LYS A 132 -8.39 -12.31 -9.83
CA LYS A 132 -8.85 -13.05 -11.02
C LYS A 132 -10.11 -13.85 -10.76
N SER A 133 -10.26 -14.45 -9.58
CA SER A 133 -11.47 -15.20 -9.22
C SER A 133 -12.71 -14.32 -9.05
N LEU A 134 -12.54 -13.07 -8.60
CA LEU A 134 -13.65 -12.16 -8.30
C LEU A 134 -14.05 -11.32 -9.52
N TYR A 135 -13.08 -10.90 -10.32
CA TYR A 135 -13.21 -9.87 -11.37
C TYR A 135 -14.44 -10.09 -12.28
N ALA A 136 -14.54 -11.25 -12.94
CA ALA A 136 -15.63 -11.51 -13.87
C ALA A 136 -17.02 -11.45 -13.22
N SER A 137 -17.12 -11.89 -11.95
CA SER A 137 -18.38 -11.89 -11.21
C SER A 137 -18.81 -10.50 -10.76
N VAL A 138 -17.84 -9.61 -10.50
CA VAL A 138 -18.09 -8.21 -10.16
C VAL A 138 -18.49 -7.41 -11.40
N VAL A 139 -17.83 -7.64 -12.54
CA VAL A 139 -18.21 -7.04 -13.84
C VAL A 139 -19.65 -7.40 -14.21
N ALA A 140 -20.04 -8.66 -14.02
CA ALA A 140 -21.40 -9.13 -14.32
C ALA A 140 -22.46 -8.68 -13.30
N GLY A 141 -22.04 -8.13 -12.14
CA GLY A 141 -22.95 -7.72 -11.08
C GLY A 141 -23.72 -6.46 -11.47
N THR A 142 -25.06 -6.54 -11.47
CA THR A 142 -25.95 -5.39 -11.67
C THR A 142 -26.75 -5.10 -10.41
N ASN A 143 -26.84 -3.84 -10.03
CA ASN A 143 -27.68 -3.37 -8.93
C ASN A 143 -27.96 -1.87 -9.14
N HIS A 144 -29.18 -1.44 -8.84
CA HIS A 144 -29.74 -0.14 -9.23
C HIS A 144 -29.51 0.99 -8.22
N SER A 145 -28.68 0.80 -7.20
CA SER A 145 -28.36 1.89 -6.27
C SER A 145 -27.06 2.58 -6.67
N LEU A 146 -27.07 3.92 -6.76
CA LEU A 146 -25.90 4.73 -7.12
C LEU A 146 -24.66 4.40 -6.26
N ASN A 147 -24.81 4.27 -4.94
CA ASN A 147 -23.73 3.89 -4.02
C ASN A 147 -23.10 2.52 -4.32
N PHE A 148 -23.84 1.61 -4.94
CA PHE A 148 -23.29 0.32 -5.35
C PHE A 148 -22.47 0.49 -6.64
N GLU A 149 -22.98 1.26 -7.60
CA GLU A 149 -22.31 1.48 -8.87
C GLU A 149 -20.95 2.14 -8.65
N ILE A 150 -20.87 3.18 -7.82
CA ILE A 150 -19.60 3.86 -7.52
C ILE A 150 -18.58 2.93 -6.86
N GLU A 151 -18.99 2.13 -5.87
CA GLU A 151 -18.11 1.16 -5.19
C GLU A 151 -17.63 0.07 -6.17
N ARG A 152 -18.50 -0.37 -7.09
CA ARG A 152 -18.16 -1.34 -8.13
C ARG A 152 -17.14 -0.75 -9.10
N GLU A 153 -17.41 0.42 -9.67
CA GLU A 153 -16.52 1.06 -10.65
C GLU A 153 -15.17 1.38 -10.02
N HIS A 154 -15.14 1.82 -8.76
CA HIS A 154 -13.91 2.02 -8.02
C HIS A 154 -13.11 0.71 -7.89
N ALA A 155 -13.72 -0.38 -7.42
CA ALA A 155 -13.04 -1.67 -7.27
C ALA A 155 -12.53 -2.22 -8.62
N LEU A 156 -13.33 -2.08 -9.69
CA LEU A 156 -12.95 -2.51 -11.03
C LEU A 156 -11.82 -1.65 -11.62
N MET A 157 -11.82 -0.35 -11.40
CA MET A 157 -10.77 0.56 -11.85
C MET A 157 -9.42 0.19 -11.22
N LEU A 158 -9.39 -0.04 -9.91
CA LEU A 158 -8.19 -0.50 -9.24
C LEU A 158 -7.75 -1.88 -9.77
N ALA A 159 -8.68 -2.81 -9.97
CA ALA A 159 -8.37 -4.14 -10.49
C ALA A 159 -7.84 -4.08 -11.93
N ASP A 160 -8.42 -3.24 -12.79
CA ASP A 160 -7.97 -3.00 -14.16
C ASP A 160 -6.52 -2.50 -14.19
N PHE A 161 -6.18 -1.59 -13.27
CA PHE A 161 -4.80 -1.14 -13.13
C PHE A 161 -3.83 -2.28 -12.82
N VAL A 162 -4.20 -3.18 -11.91
CA VAL A 162 -3.34 -4.30 -11.50
C VAL A 162 -3.23 -5.38 -12.58
N ILE A 163 -4.31 -5.67 -13.31
CA ILE A 163 -4.35 -6.76 -14.30
C ILE A 163 -3.84 -6.29 -15.67
N PHE A 164 -4.27 -5.11 -16.12
CA PHE A 164 -4.11 -4.64 -17.50
C PHE A 164 -3.25 -3.37 -17.61
N GLY A 165 -3.09 -2.63 -16.52
CA GLY A 165 -2.29 -1.41 -16.47
C GLY A 165 -3.13 -0.13 -16.51
N PHE A 166 -2.44 1.01 -16.53
CA PHE A 166 -3.04 2.33 -16.34
C PHE A 166 -4.07 2.71 -17.41
N GLU A 167 -3.80 2.43 -18.69
CA GLU A 167 -4.73 2.80 -19.77
C GLU A 167 -6.12 2.17 -19.57
N GLN A 168 -6.18 0.90 -19.15
CA GLN A 168 -7.45 0.24 -18.92
C GLN A 168 -8.21 0.83 -17.71
N ALA A 169 -7.49 1.22 -16.65
CA ALA A 169 -8.07 1.91 -15.51
C ALA A 169 -8.59 3.31 -15.90
N LEU A 170 -7.89 4.00 -16.80
CA LEU A 170 -8.31 5.30 -17.32
C LEU A 170 -9.58 5.17 -18.18
N GLU A 171 -9.67 4.15 -19.04
CA GLU A 171 -10.90 3.84 -19.78
C GLU A 171 -12.07 3.56 -18.84
N ARG A 172 -11.84 2.77 -17.77
CA ARG A 172 -12.86 2.51 -16.73
C ARG A 172 -13.35 3.80 -16.08
N TYR A 173 -12.42 4.67 -15.68
CA TYR A 173 -12.73 5.99 -15.12
C TYR A 173 -13.59 6.81 -16.10
N GLN A 174 -13.20 6.90 -17.37
CA GLN A 174 -13.95 7.63 -18.39
C GLN A 174 -15.36 7.04 -18.60
N MET A 175 -15.48 5.72 -18.58
CA MET A 175 -16.79 5.06 -18.62
C MET A 175 -17.63 5.42 -17.40
N ALA A 176 -17.06 5.39 -16.19
CA ALA A 176 -17.76 5.75 -14.95
C ALA A 176 -18.32 7.19 -14.99
N LEU A 177 -17.61 8.13 -15.63
CA LEU A 177 -18.09 9.52 -15.81
C LEU A 177 -19.33 9.65 -16.71
N THR A 178 -19.70 8.59 -17.46
CA THR A 178 -20.94 8.59 -18.25
C THR A 178 -22.18 8.28 -17.41
N HIS A 179 -22.00 7.83 -16.16
CA HIS A 179 -23.08 7.62 -15.20
C HIS A 179 -23.48 8.93 -14.51
N ASP A 180 -24.70 8.96 -13.93
CA ASP A 180 -25.23 10.10 -13.17
C ASP A 180 -24.63 10.16 -11.75
N LEU A 181 -23.31 10.38 -11.68
CA LEU A 181 -22.55 10.45 -10.43
C LEU A 181 -22.64 11.83 -9.77
N SER A 182 -22.63 11.85 -8.44
CA SER A 182 -22.52 13.12 -7.72
C SER A 182 -21.14 13.77 -7.92
N ALA A 183 -21.04 15.08 -7.72
CA ALA A 183 -19.75 15.78 -7.78
C ALA A 183 -18.73 15.21 -6.78
N ALA A 184 -19.19 14.73 -5.62
CA ALA A 184 -18.33 14.10 -4.61
C ALA A 184 -17.78 12.76 -5.10
N ASP A 185 -18.61 11.93 -5.74
CA ASP A 185 -18.20 10.64 -6.30
C ASP A 185 -17.21 10.80 -7.47
N ILE A 186 -17.44 11.80 -8.32
CA ILE A 186 -16.51 12.17 -9.40
C ILE A 186 -15.17 12.61 -8.81
N SER A 187 -15.20 13.49 -7.80
CA SER A 187 -13.99 13.94 -7.10
C SER A 187 -13.21 12.77 -6.50
N PHE A 188 -13.92 11.82 -5.89
CA PHE A 188 -13.32 10.62 -5.30
C PHE A 188 -12.62 9.76 -6.38
N LEU A 189 -13.31 9.38 -7.45
CA LEU A 189 -12.70 8.58 -8.53
C LEU A 189 -11.54 9.29 -9.21
N LYS A 190 -11.64 10.62 -9.33
CA LYS A 190 -10.59 11.47 -9.87
C LYS A 190 -9.31 11.42 -9.00
N GLY A 191 -9.44 11.50 -7.67
CA GLY A 191 -8.29 11.36 -6.75
C GLY A 191 -7.59 10.00 -6.89
N GLU A 192 -8.37 8.94 -7.05
CA GLU A 192 -7.86 7.58 -7.25
C GLU A 192 -7.13 7.44 -8.61
N ILE A 193 -7.72 7.88 -9.73
CA ILE A 193 -7.05 7.79 -11.03
C ILE A 193 -5.79 8.67 -11.11
N MET A 194 -5.77 9.82 -10.42
CA MET A 194 -4.57 10.65 -10.27
C MET A 194 -3.46 9.92 -9.52
N GLU A 195 -3.81 9.21 -8.44
CA GLU A 195 -2.85 8.37 -7.72
C GLU A 195 -2.26 7.28 -8.63
N LEU A 196 -3.11 6.59 -9.38
CA LEU A 196 -2.68 5.56 -10.33
C LEU A 196 -1.77 6.14 -11.43
N ALA A 197 -2.06 7.34 -11.92
CA ALA A 197 -1.23 8.04 -12.90
C ALA A 197 0.17 8.35 -12.34
N ILE A 198 0.24 8.82 -11.09
CA ILE A 198 1.52 9.07 -10.40
C ILE A 198 2.31 7.78 -10.23
N LEU A 199 1.67 6.71 -9.76
CA LEU A 199 2.29 5.40 -9.54
C LEU A 199 2.83 4.78 -10.82
N SER A 200 2.13 4.98 -11.94
CA SER A 200 2.51 4.47 -13.26
C SER A 200 3.39 5.43 -14.07
N LYS A 201 3.71 6.61 -13.54
CA LYS A 201 4.50 7.67 -14.20
C LYS A 201 3.82 8.24 -15.46
N ASN A 202 2.50 8.14 -15.57
CA ASN A 202 1.71 8.73 -16.64
C ASN A 202 1.32 10.18 -16.31
N PHE A 203 2.33 11.02 -16.11
CA PHE A 203 2.13 12.39 -15.59
C PHE A 203 1.40 13.33 -16.55
N GLU A 204 1.39 13.02 -17.85
CA GLU A 204 0.69 13.82 -18.87
C GLU A 204 -0.82 13.87 -18.61
N VAL A 205 -1.38 12.79 -18.04
CA VAL A 205 -2.81 12.69 -17.71
C VAL A 205 -3.17 13.54 -16.48
N ILE A 206 -2.21 13.85 -15.61
CA ILE A 206 -2.46 14.71 -14.43
C ILE A 206 -2.92 16.11 -14.88
N ALA A 207 -2.40 16.62 -15.99
CA ALA A 207 -2.78 17.93 -16.52
C ALA A 207 -4.22 17.95 -17.07
N SER A 208 -4.69 16.84 -17.67
CA SER A 208 -6.05 16.73 -18.20
C SER A 208 -7.09 16.45 -17.11
N LEU A 209 -6.66 15.89 -15.98
CA LEU A 209 -7.48 15.69 -14.77
C LEU A 209 -7.58 16.96 -13.90
N ASN A 210 -7.38 18.16 -14.48
CA ASN A 210 -7.28 19.46 -13.80
C ASN A 210 -8.26 19.59 -12.60
N PRO A 211 -7.80 19.97 -11.39
CA PRO A 211 -8.70 20.29 -10.27
C PRO A 211 -9.63 21.44 -10.64
N ASP A 212 -10.93 21.24 -10.49
CA ASP A 212 -11.88 22.34 -10.57
C ASP A 212 -12.86 22.23 -9.40
N SER A 213 -12.98 23.35 -8.69
CA SER A 213 -14.03 23.72 -7.75
C SER A 213 -13.98 23.24 -6.28
N ALA A 214 -14.65 24.04 -5.46
CA ALA A 214 -14.75 24.05 -4.00
C ALA A 214 -15.33 22.79 -3.32
N LEU A 215 -15.57 21.71 -4.07
CA LEU A 215 -16.21 20.47 -3.61
C LEU A 215 -15.21 19.34 -3.32
N GLU A 216 -13.93 19.53 -3.64
CA GLU A 216 -12.87 18.54 -3.41
C GLU A 216 -12.55 18.41 -1.91
N GLY A 217 -12.39 17.16 -1.45
CA GLY A 217 -11.89 16.85 -0.11
C GLY A 217 -10.43 17.29 0.07
N GLU A 218 -9.95 17.31 1.32
CA GLU A 218 -8.58 17.73 1.61
C GLU A 218 -7.52 16.81 0.98
N TYR A 219 -7.86 15.52 0.81
CA TYR A 219 -7.00 14.56 0.13
C TYR A 219 -6.83 14.92 -1.35
N GLU A 220 -7.94 15.07 -2.07
CA GLU A 220 -7.97 15.36 -3.51
C GLU A 220 -7.32 16.71 -3.82
N LYS A 221 -7.62 17.74 -3.02
CA LYS A 221 -6.98 19.07 -3.13
C LYS A 221 -5.46 18.98 -3.04
N LEU A 222 -4.96 18.17 -2.10
CA LEU A 222 -3.52 18.02 -1.88
C LEU A 222 -2.86 17.26 -3.03
N GLN A 223 -3.50 16.20 -3.54
CA GLN A 223 -3.04 15.50 -4.73
C GLN A 223 -2.97 16.42 -5.94
N ALA A 224 -4.00 17.23 -6.13
CA ALA A 224 -4.07 18.16 -7.25
C ALA A 224 -3.02 19.27 -7.14
N ALA A 225 -2.82 19.83 -5.95
CA ALA A 225 -1.76 20.79 -5.67
C ALA A 225 -0.36 20.20 -5.94
N MET A 226 -0.11 18.95 -5.53
CA MET A 226 1.15 18.26 -5.84
C MET A 226 1.32 18.04 -7.35
N GLY A 227 0.27 17.60 -8.04
CA GLY A 227 0.28 17.41 -9.49
C GLY A 227 0.60 18.69 -10.26
N LEU A 228 -0.06 19.80 -9.90
CA LEU A 228 0.20 21.12 -10.49
C LEU A 228 1.63 21.60 -10.21
N ALA A 229 2.10 21.46 -8.98
CA ALA A 229 3.47 21.83 -8.63
C ALA A 229 4.50 21.02 -9.44
N PHE A 230 4.24 19.72 -9.64
CA PHE A 230 5.08 18.87 -10.48
C PHE A 230 5.09 19.31 -11.95
N ILE A 231 3.91 19.55 -12.54
CA ILE A 231 3.78 20.02 -13.94
C ILE A 231 4.50 21.36 -14.14
N ASN A 232 4.36 22.27 -13.18
CA ASN A 232 5.01 23.58 -13.19
C ASN A 232 6.51 23.53 -12.87
N LYS A 233 7.09 22.33 -12.69
CA LYS A 233 8.50 22.10 -12.35
C LYS A 233 8.92 22.87 -11.08
N ALA A 234 8.00 23.04 -10.14
CA ALA A 234 8.31 23.60 -8.84
C ALA A 234 9.33 22.68 -8.15
N GLN A 235 10.47 23.24 -7.75
CA GLN A 235 11.53 22.47 -7.08
C GLN A 235 11.13 22.09 -5.65
N ASP A 236 10.23 22.87 -5.04
CA ASP A 236 9.77 22.69 -3.68
C ASP A 236 8.24 22.72 -3.58
N PHE A 237 7.70 21.66 -3.00
CA PHE A 237 6.31 21.57 -2.53
C PHE A 237 6.34 21.40 -1.01
N GLU A 238 6.02 22.44 -0.27
CA GLU A 238 6.02 22.40 1.20
C GLU A 238 4.74 21.80 1.75
N PHE A 239 4.87 20.69 2.49
CA PHE A 239 3.80 20.13 3.34
C PHE A 239 3.67 20.85 4.68
N SER A 240 4.55 21.80 4.97
CA SER A 240 4.77 22.40 6.30
C SER A 240 3.53 23.14 6.83
N THR A 241 2.64 23.58 5.94
CA THR A 241 1.44 24.38 6.28
C THR A 241 0.20 23.53 6.59
N LEU A 242 0.18 22.24 6.25
CA LEU A 242 -0.98 21.38 6.43
C LEU A 242 -0.78 20.44 7.63
N ARG A 243 -1.66 20.54 8.63
CA ARG A 243 -1.76 19.57 9.72
C ARG A 243 -2.43 18.28 9.22
N LEU A 244 -1.77 17.57 8.30
CA LEU A 244 -2.28 16.37 7.63
C LEU A 244 -2.81 15.32 8.61
N GLU A 245 -2.14 15.17 9.75
CA GLU A 245 -2.52 14.24 10.82
C GLU A 245 -3.89 14.55 11.45
N LYS A 246 -4.40 15.77 11.29
CA LYS A 246 -5.71 16.20 11.82
C LYS A 246 -6.82 16.18 10.77
N THR A 247 -6.48 16.05 9.49
CA THR A 247 -7.42 16.23 8.38
C THR A 247 -7.56 14.99 7.51
N LEU A 248 -6.57 14.09 7.50
CA LEU A 248 -6.55 12.89 6.67
C LEU A 248 -6.53 11.63 7.53
N SER A 249 -7.14 10.56 7.03
CA SER A 249 -6.91 9.22 7.55
C SER A 249 -5.43 8.85 7.43
N LEU A 250 -4.98 7.88 8.22
CA LEU A 250 -3.59 7.42 8.18
C LEU A 250 -3.22 6.88 6.78
N VAL A 251 -4.12 6.12 6.14
CA VAL A 251 -3.91 5.62 4.78
C VAL A 251 -3.82 6.75 3.74
N SER A 252 -4.73 7.72 3.77
CA SER A 252 -4.69 8.88 2.85
C SER A 252 -3.42 9.70 3.05
N MET A 253 -3.00 9.92 4.31
CA MET A 253 -1.74 10.60 4.62
C MET A 253 -0.53 9.83 4.06
N LEU A 254 -0.50 8.51 4.21
CA LEU A 254 0.56 7.67 3.64
C LEU A 254 0.56 7.71 2.11
N ARG A 255 -0.61 7.64 1.47
CA ARG A 255 -0.75 7.76 0.01
C ARG A 255 -0.19 9.10 -0.49
N VAL A 256 -0.55 10.22 0.15
CA VAL A 256 0.00 11.55 -0.15
C VAL A 256 1.51 11.59 0.02
N LEU A 257 2.04 11.14 1.16
CA LEU A 257 3.49 11.16 1.41
C LEU A 257 4.25 10.30 0.40
N ARG A 258 3.69 9.17 -0.01
CA ARG A 258 4.22 8.32 -1.09
C ARG A 258 4.27 9.08 -2.41
N GLN A 259 3.16 9.69 -2.81
CA GLN A 259 3.07 10.50 -4.04
C GLN A 259 4.08 11.65 -4.03
N ALA A 260 4.24 12.33 -2.89
CA ALA A 260 5.20 13.39 -2.70
C ALA A 260 6.66 12.95 -2.94
N VAL A 261 7.02 11.78 -2.42
CA VAL A 261 8.36 11.21 -2.61
C VAL A 261 8.59 10.82 -4.08
N LEU A 262 7.55 10.34 -4.77
CA LEU A 262 7.63 9.93 -6.17
C LEU A 262 7.69 11.12 -7.14
N LEU A 263 6.90 12.17 -6.89
CA LEU A 263 6.84 13.37 -7.74
C LEU A 263 8.06 14.27 -7.56
N PHE A 264 8.61 14.35 -6.34
CA PHE A 264 9.70 15.27 -6.02
C PHE A 264 10.96 14.55 -5.55
N PRO A 265 11.56 13.65 -6.37
CA PRO A 265 12.69 12.83 -5.97
C PRO A 265 13.99 13.61 -5.75
N GLN A 266 14.07 14.85 -6.24
CA GLN A 266 15.23 15.74 -6.11
C GLN A 266 15.01 16.91 -5.13
N SER A 267 13.85 16.97 -4.46
CA SER A 267 13.60 18.06 -3.52
C SER A 267 14.52 17.96 -2.30
N PRO A 268 15.07 19.08 -1.80
CA PRO A 268 15.87 19.11 -0.58
C PRO A 268 15.13 18.57 0.66
N LEU A 269 13.79 18.52 0.60
CA LEU A 269 12.94 18.00 1.67
C LEU A 269 12.67 16.48 1.57
N ARG A 270 13.21 15.78 0.56
CA ARG A 270 12.93 14.35 0.32
C ARG A 270 13.26 13.48 1.53
N GLU A 271 14.41 13.68 2.16
CA GLU A 271 14.82 12.89 3.32
C GLU A 271 13.83 13.07 4.47
N SER A 272 13.43 14.31 4.76
CA SER A 272 12.41 14.57 5.79
C SER A 272 11.08 13.89 5.48
N ARG A 273 10.63 13.90 4.21
CA ARG A 273 9.40 13.20 3.80
C ARG A 273 9.52 11.69 3.92
N LEU A 274 10.67 11.12 3.53
CA LEU A 274 10.96 9.69 3.69
C LEU A 274 10.97 9.29 5.16
N GLU A 275 11.58 10.09 6.04
CA GLU A 275 11.60 9.82 7.48
C GLU A 275 10.19 9.91 8.09
N ARG A 276 9.38 10.92 7.73
CA ARG A 276 7.97 10.98 8.14
C ARG A 276 7.20 9.76 7.65
N PHE A 277 7.35 9.39 6.38
CA PHE A 277 6.71 8.22 5.80
C PHE A 277 7.09 6.93 6.54
N LYS A 278 8.39 6.67 6.73
CA LYS A 278 8.90 5.52 7.49
C LYS A 278 8.32 5.49 8.91
N PHE A 279 8.34 6.61 9.61
CA PHE A 279 7.82 6.73 10.96
C PHE A 279 6.33 6.34 11.04
N HIS A 280 5.50 6.84 10.12
CA HIS A 280 4.07 6.50 10.09
C HIS A 280 3.83 5.04 9.68
N VAL A 281 4.61 4.48 8.74
CA VAL A 281 4.48 3.06 8.38
C VAL A 281 4.93 2.13 9.51
N GLN A 282 6.00 2.46 10.24
CA GLN A 282 6.46 1.67 11.39
C GLN A 282 5.39 1.54 12.48
N ARG A 283 4.52 2.54 12.63
CA ARG A 283 3.37 2.50 13.54
C ARG A 283 2.27 1.53 13.10
N LEU A 284 2.23 1.15 11.82
CA LEU A 284 1.22 0.24 11.29
C LEU A 284 1.58 -1.24 11.43
N THR A 285 2.84 -1.58 11.74
CA THR A 285 3.40 -2.92 12.07
C THR A 285 3.07 -4.11 11.16
N HIS A 286 2.18 -3.99 10.18
CA HIS A 286 1.70 -5.10 9.37
C HIS A 286 2.48 -5.23 8.05
N LYS A 287 2.85 -6.46 7.71
CA LYS A 287 3.66 -6.81 6.53
C LYS A 287 3.06 -6.28 5.22
N THR A 288 1.74 -6.35 5.08
CA THR A 288 0.99 -5.92 3.90
C THR A 288 1.09 -4.41 3.67
N VAL A 289 1.05 -3.61 4.74
CA VAL A 289 1.25 -2.15 4.66
C VAL A 289 2.67 -1.84 4.21
N GLN A 290 3.67 -2.56 4.73
CA GLN A 290 5.05 -2.37 4.29
C GLN A 290 5.21 -2.69 2.80
N GLU A 291 4.65 -3.79 2.32
CA GLU A 291 4.74 -4.17 0.92
C GLU A 291 4.01 -3.17 -0.02
N ASN A 292 2.87 -2.63 0.38
CA ASN A 292 2.08 -1.73 -0.47
C ASN A 292 2.57 -0.27 -0.46
N PHE A 293 3.07 0.19 0.68
CA PHE A 293 3.49 1.58 0.86
C PHE A 293 5.00 1.76 0.69
N LEU A 294 5.82 0.89 1.29
CA LEU A 294 7.27 1.01 1.21
C LEU A 294 7.83 0.43 -0.09
N ALA A 295 7.34 -0.73 -0.54
CA ALA A 295 7.95 -1.37 -1.70
C ALA A 295 7.98 -0.48 -2.95
N PRO A 296 6.95 0.31 -3.31
CA PRO A 296 7.04 1.22 -4.47
C PRO A 296 8.13 2.30 -4.35
N LEU A 297 8.48 2.71 -3.12
CA LEU A 297 9.55 3.69 -2.86
C LEU A 297 10.94 3.05 -2.91
N TYR A 298 11.05 1.76 -2.58
CA TYR A 298 12.29 1.00 -2.63
C TYR A 298 12.52 0.32 -4.00
N LEU A 299 11.47 -0.11 -4.69
CA LEU A 299 11.50 -0.80 -5.98
C LEU A 299 11.78 0.15 -7.16
N ASN A 300 11.40 1.43 -7.04
CA ASN A 300 11.77 2.45 -8.04
C ASN A 300 13.16 3.03 -7.83
N ASN A 301 13.81 2.74 -6.70
CA ASN A 301 15.25 2.89 -6.58
C ASN A 301 15.87 1.52 -6.93
N ILE A 302 16.11 1.28 -8.23
CA ILE A 302 17.36 0.60 -8.59
C ILE A 302 18.40 1.32 -7.74
N PRO A 303 19.11 0.66 -6.80
CA PRO A 303 20.02 1.37 -5.92
C PRO A 303 20.96 2.17 -6.82
N SER A 304 20.84 3.50 -6.74
CA SER A 304 21.60 4.38 -7.63
C SER A 304 23.08 4.33 -7.27
N LYS A 305 23.40 3.81 -6.07
CA LYS A 305 24.76 3.62 -5.59
C LYS A 305 24.81 2.56 -4.49
N VAL A 306 25.46 1.43 -4.76
CA VAL A 306 25.96 0.52 -3.72
C VAL A 306 27.38 0.94 -3.42
N ILE A 307 27.70 1.25 -2.17
CA ILE A 307 29.07 1.56 -1.74
C ILE A 307 29.57 0.36 -0.92
N ALA A 308 30.63 -0.28 -1.39
CA ALA A 308 31.27 -1.36 -0.66
C ALA A 308 32.66 -0.89 -0.19
N GLN A 309 32.84 -0.83 1.14
CA GLN A 309 34.09 -0.49 1.81
C GLN A 309 34.78 -1.79 2.25
N ALA A 310 35.78 -2.20 1.47
CA ALA A 310 36.41 -3.52 1.65
C ALA A 310 37.21 -3.63 2.95
N ASP A 311 37.79 -2.53 3.42
CA ASP A 311 38.55 -2.38 4.66
C ASP A 311 37.66 -2.59 5.90
N ARG A 312 36.46 -2.01 5.90
CA ARG A 312 35.49 -2.12 7.00
C ARG A 312 34.54 -3.31 6.85
N GLN A 313 34.61 -4.00 5.72
CA GLN A 313 33.61 -4.97 5.29
C GLN A 313 32.18 -4.42 5.38
N THR A 314 32.00 -3.12 5.14
CA THR A 314 30.68 -2.47 5.20
C THR A 314 30.11 -2.28 3.81
N VAL A 315 28.81 -2.54 3.70
CA VAL A 315 28.04 -2.33 2.48
C VAL A 315 26.95 -1.32 2.80
N THR A 316 26.97 -0.21 2.08
CA THR A 316 25.94 0.83 2.17
C THR A 316 25.08 0.79 0.93
N ILE A 317 23.78 0.57 1.12
CA ILE A 317 22.78 0.61 0.05
C ILE A 317 21.67 1.55 0.46
N ASN A 318 21.41 2.58 -0.36
CA ASN A 318 20.36 3.58 -0.11
C ASN A 318 20.43 4.17 1.32
N GLY A 319 21.65 4.44 1.82
CA GLY A 319 21.92 5.00 3.15
C GLY A 319 21.82 4.01 4.31
N SER A 320 21.46 2.74 4.06
CA SER A 320 21.51 1.68 5.07
C SER A 320 22.88 1.00 5.03
N GLU A 321 23.64 1.09 6.12
CA GLU A 321 24.96 0.51 6.25
C GLU A 321 24.91 -0.81 7.04
N LYS A 322 25.66 -1.82 6.58
CA LYS A 322 25.81 -3.08 7.32
C LYS A 322 27.19 -3.69 7.13
N ILE A 323 27.75 -4.24 8.22
CA ILE A 323 28.90 -5.14 8.17
C ILE A 323 28.48 -6.46 7.51
N PHE A 324 29.13 -6.79 6.39
CA PHE A 324 28.80 -7.92 5.56
C PHE A 324 29.95 -8.94 5.57
N LYS A 325 29.81 -10.04 6.33
CA LYS A 325 30.91 -10.99 6.59
C LYS A 325 31.09 -12.09 5.53
N SER A 326 30.29 -12.07 4.47
CA SER A 326 30.33 -13.12 3.44
C SER A 326 31.62 -13.07 2.64
N LYS A 327 32.49 -14.08 2.80
CA LYS A 327 33.73 -14.21 2.03
C LYS A 327 33.45 -14.22 0.52
N LEU A 328 32.41 -14.95 0.09
CA LEU A 328 32.02 -15.06 -1.31
C LEU A 328 31.66 -13.69 -1.90
N PHE A 329 30.98 -12.83 -1.16
CA PHE A 329 30.62 -11.49 -1.62
C PHE A 329 31.86 -10.67 -1.97
N TRP A 330 32.83 -10.61 -1.05
CA TRP A 330 34.06 -9.86 -1.24
C TRP A 330 34.99 -10.44 -2.31
N GLN A 331 34.94 -11.74 -2.57
CA GLN A 331 35.69 -12.35 -3.66
C GLN A 331 35.07 -12.09 -5.04
N LEU A 332 33.74 -11.93 -5.11
CA LEU A 332 33.04 -11.66 -6.35
C LEU A 332 33.13 -10.19 -6.79
N LEU A 333 33.12 -9.25 -5.84
CA LEU A 333 33.10 -7.82 -6.14
C LEU A 333 34.22 -7.35 -7.08
N PRO A 334 35.50 -7.73 -6.88
CA PRO A 334 36.59 -7.29 -7.76
C PRO A 334 36.47 -7.75 -9.21
N LEU A 335 35.64 -8.76 -9.49
CA LEU A 335 35.44 -9.28 -10.83
C LEU A 335 34.59 -8.34 -11.70
N PHE A 336 33.82 -7.44 -11.07
CA PHE A 336 33.01 -6.46 -11.78
C PHE A 336 33.78 -5.15 -11.90
N SER A 337 33.94 -4.66 -13.13
CA SER A 337 34.50 -3.33 -13.37
C SER A 337 33.42 -2.25 -13.28
N ALA A 338 33.82 -0.98 -13.21
CA ALA A 338 32.89 0.15 -13.23
C ALA A 338 31.94 0.11 -14.45
N ASP A 339 32.41 -0.43 -15.57
CA ASP A 339 31.70 -0.46 -16.85
C ASP A 339 31.08 -1.83 -17.19
N SER A 340 31.53 -2.92 -16.56
CA SER A 340 31.03 -4.28 -16.84
C SER A 340 30.21 -4.84 -15.69
N LYS A 341 28.92 -5.05 -15.97
CA LYS A 341 27.98 -5.74 -15.06
C LYS A 341 27.97 -7.26 -15.22
N GLU A 342 28.76 -7.80 -16.15
CA GLU A 342 28.77 -9.23 -16.44
C GLU A 342 30.19 -9.77 -16.48
N VAL A 343 30.36 -10.98 -15.96
CA VAL A 343 31.64 -11.70 -15.96
C VAL A 343 31.37 -13.10 -16.50
N ALA A 344 32.24 -13.61 -17.36
CA ALA A 344 32.10 -14.96 -17.88
C ALA A 344 32.20 -15.97 -16.72
N PHE A 345 31.40 -17.03 -16.79
CA PHE A 345 31.38 -18.05 -15.74
C PHE A 345 32.77 -18.64 -15.49
N ASP A 346 33.53 -18.87 -16.56
CA ASP A 346 34.87 -19.45 -16.48
C ASP A 346 35.85 -18.55 -15.72
N ASP A 347 35.76 -17.24 -15.91
CA ASP A 347 36.57 -16.25 -15.18
C ASP A 347 36.21 -16.23 -13.69
N VAL A 348 34.91 -16.34 -13.36
CA VAL A 348 34.45 -16.41 -11.97
C VAL A 348 34.98 -17.67 -11.29
N ILE A 349 34.93 -18.83 -11.95
CA ILE A 349 35.43 -20.07 -11.35
C ILE A 349 36.94 -20.02 -11.17
N THR A 350 37.67 -19.55 -12.18
CA THR A 350 39.13 -19.41 -12.12
C THR A 350 39.54 -18.49 -10.96
N ALA A 351 38.85 -17.36 -10.78
CA ALA A 351 39.16 -16.42 -9.71
C ALA A 351 38.77 -16.92 -8.30
N LEU A 352 37.70 -17.71 -8.18
CA LEU A 352 37.23 -18.20 -6.87
C LEU A 352 37.91 -19.48 -6.40
N TYR A 353 38.24 -20.37 -7.34
CA TYR A 353 38.65 -21.75 -7.04
C TYR A 353 40.02 -22.13 -7.60
N GLU A 354 40.61 -21.33 -8.50
CA GLU A 354 41.88 -21.66 -9.18
C GLU A 354 41.84 -23.01 -9.94
N GLU A 355 40.65 -23.41 -10.38
CA GLU A 355 40.38 -24.70 -11.03
C GLU A 355 39.70 -24.52 -12.40
N THR A 356 39.71 -25.58 -13.22
CA THR A 356 38.97 -25.60 -14.48
C THR A 356 37.45 -25.68 -14.24
N PRO A 357 36.64 -24.87 -14.95
CA PRO A 357 35.19 -24.85 -14.81
C PRO A 357 34.55 -26.21 -15.05
N ASN A 358 33.65 -26.62 -14.15
CA ASN A 358 32.87 -27.84 -14.28
C ASN A 358 31.49 -27.67 -13.64
N ILE A 359 30.63 -28.68 -13.79
CA ILE A 359 29.25 -28.60 -13.32
C ILE A 359 29.14 -28.52 -11.78
N GLN A 360 30.10 -29.09 -11.04
CA GLN A 360 30.12 -28.99 -9.59
C GLN A 360 30.41 -27.56 -9.14
N HIS A 361 31.31 -26.86 -9.85
CA HIS A 361 31.58 -25.45 -9.63
C HIS A 361 30.33 -24.58 -9.87
N PHE A 362 29.56 -24.89 -10.92
CA PHE A 362 28.31 -24.20 -11.20
C PHE A 362 27.31 -24.37 -10.05
N ASP A 363 27.11 -25.60 -9.56
CA ASP A 363 26.17 -25.86 -8.47
C ASP A 363 26.62 -25.23 -7.14
N ARG A 364 27.91 -25.29 -6.82
CA ARG A 364 28.47 -24.62 -5.63
C ARG A 364 28.24 -23.12 -5.68
N LEU A 365 28.55 -22.49 -6.82
CA LEU A 365 28.33 -21.06 -7.02
C LEU A 365 26.83 -20.72 -6.95
N ARG A 366 25.95 -21.50 -7.60
CA ARG A 366 24.49 -21.31 -7.56
C ARG A 366 23.94 -21.33 -6.14
N VAL A 367 24.35 -22.30 -5.32
CA VAL A 367 23.92 -22.40 -3.92
C VAL A 367 24.47 -21.25 -3.08
N GLY A 368 25.74 -20.90 -3.27
CA GLY A 368 26.38 -19.76 -2.61
C GLY A 368 25.66 -18.44 -2.92
N LEU A 369 25.38 -18.18 -4.20
CA LEU A 369 24.66 -17.00 -4.66
C LEU A 369 23.21 -16.96 -4.18
N THR A 370 22.53 -18.10 -4.08
CA THR A 370 21.17 -18.16 -3.53
C THR A 370 21.15 -17.72 -2.07
N ARG A 371 22.11 -18.20 -1.26
CA ARG A 371 22.25 -17.79 0.15
C ARG A 371 22.64 -16.32 0.26
N LEU A 372 23.57 -15.86 -0.59
CA LEU A 372 24.03 -14.49 -0.62
C LEU A 372 22.90 -13.52 -1.00
N ASN A 373 22.13 -13.81 -2.04
CA ASN A 373 20.98 -13.00 -2.44
C ASN A 373 19.92 -12.95 -1.33
N LYS A 374 19.66 -14.07 -0.65
CA LYS A 374 18.73 -14.08 0.49
C LYS A 374 19.22 -13.21 1.65
N ASP A 375 20.52 -13.21 1.93
CA ASP A 375 21.12 -12.35 2.97
C ASP A 375 20.99 -10.86 2.61
N ILE A 376 21.26 -10.52 1.34
CA ILE A 376 21.07 -9.15 0.82
C ILE A 376 19.57 -8.77 0.83
N GLU A 377 18.67 -9.68 0.47
CA GLU A 377 17.22 -9.45 0.52
C GLU A 377 16.76 -9.15 1.95
N MET A 378 17.21 -9.94 2.93
CA MET A 378 16.86 -9.75 4.34
C MET A 378 17.34 -8.40 4.90
N HIS A 379 18.38 -7.81 4.33
CA HIS A 379 19.03 -6.63 4.92
C HIS A 379 18.80 -5.35 4.13
N PHE A 380 18.57 -5.47 2.83
CA PHE A 380 18.43 -4.34 1.91
C PHE A 380 17.16 -4.44 1.05
N ASN A 381 16.35 -5.49 1.22
CA ASN A 381 15.12 -5.73 0.45
C ASN A 381 15.36 -5.86 -1.06
N ILE A 382 16.49 -6.45 -1.45
CA ILE A 382 16.87 -6.70 -2.84
C ILE A 382 16.77 -8.20 -3.12
N LYS A 383 15.71 -8.60 -3.83
CA LYS A 383 15.44 -10.01 -4.17
C LYS A 383 16.57 -10.70 -4.94
N SER A 384 17.31 -9.97 -5.75
CA SER A 384 18.39 -10.52 -6.56
C SER A 384 19.44 -9.46 -6.82
N PHE A 385 20.62 -9.68 -6.25
CA PHE A 385 21.78 -8.82 -6.43
C PHE A 385 22.71 -9.40 -7.51
N PHE A 386 22.94 -10.71 -7.45
CA PHE A 386 23.64 -11.48 -8.47
C PHE A 386 22.69 -12.40 -9.23
N LYS A 387 22.90 -12.55 -10.53
CA LYS A 387 22.18 -13.49 -11.38
C LYS A 387 23.16 -14.40 -12.10
N LEU A 388 23.08 -15.70 -11.81
CA LEU A 388 23.86 -16.71 -12.51
C LEU A 388 23.08 -17.27 -13.69
N SER A 389 23.73 -17.32 -14.85
CA SER A 389 23.28 -18.06 -16.03
C SER A 389 24.33 -19.11 -16.39
N LYS A 390 24.06 -19.93 -17.42
CA LYS A 390 24.98 -20.99 -17.85
C LYS A 390 26.38 -20.48 -18.25
N THR A 391 26.50 -19.25 -18.72
CA THR A 391 27.75 -18.72 -19.30
C THR A 391 28.28 -17.48 -18.59
N LYS A 392 27.50 -16.87 -17.69
CA LYS A 392 27.85 -15.59 -17.07
C LYS A 392 27.24 -15.41 -15.70
N LEU A 393 27.93 -14.64 -14.88
CA LEU A 393 27.43 -14.03 -13.67
C LEU A 393 27.17 -12.55 -13.94
N SER A 394 25.95 -12.09 -13.70
CA SER A 394 25.56 -10.69 -13.86
C SER A 394 25.32 -10.04 -12.50
N LEU A 395 25.83 -8.84 -12.31
CA LEU A 395 25.51 -7.93 -11.22
C LEU A 395 24.32 -7.07 -11.64
N LEU A 396 23.19 -7.19 -10.94
CA LEU A 396 21.95 -6.52 -11.34
C LEU A 396 21.90 -5.05 -10.93
N ILE A 397 22.80 -4.62 -10.05
CA ILE A 397 22.81 -3.28 -9.45
C ILE A 397 24.23 -2.70 -9.53
N PRO A 398 24.41 -1.47 -10.06
CA PRO A 398 25.72 -0.82 -10.10
C PRO A 398 26.37 -0.70 -8.71
N ILE A 399 27.67 -0.92 -8.63
CA ILE A 399 28.44 -0.85 -7.39
C ILE A 399 29.66 0.07 -7.54
N THR A 400 29.93 0.85 -6.51
CA THR A 400 31.18 1.60 -6.34
C THR A 400 31.96 0.92 -5.22
N ILE A 401 33.12 0.38 -5.55
CA ILE A 401 34.04 -0.23 -4.56
C ILE A 401 35.01 0.87 -4.13
N THR A 402 35.07 1.15 -2.84
CA THR A 402 36.03 2.08 -2.26
C THR A 402 37.00 1.31 -1.38
N ALA A 403 38.28 1.44 -1.65
CA ALA A 403 39.34 1.07 -0.72
C ALA A 403 39.95 2.38 -0.21
N GLU A 404 39.93 2.64 1.10
CA GLU A 404 40.82 3.66 1.66
C GLU A 404 42.26 3.20 1.36
N VAL A 405 42.95 3.94 0.50
CA VAL A 405 44.41 3.81 0.41
C VAL A 405 44.90 4.35 1.75
N ALA A 406 45.35 3.44 2.62
CA ALA A 406 46.05 3.87 3.83
C ALA A 406 47.28 4.67 3.38
N GLU A 407 47.25 5.99 3.61
CA GLU A 407 48.43 6.85 3.50
C GLU A 407 49.49 6.49 4.56
#